data_AF-A0A1G0E7L8-F1
#
_entry.id   AF-A0A1G0E7L8-F1
#
_cell.length_a   1.000
_cell.length_b   1.000
_cell.length_c   1.000
_cell.angle_alpha   90.00
_cell.angle_beta   90.00
_cell.angle_gamma   90.00
#
_symmetry.space_group_name_H-M   'P 1'
#
loop_
_entity.id
_entity.type
_entity.pdbx_description
1 polymer ?
#
loop_
_entity_poly.entity_id
_entity_poly.type
_entity_poly.pdbx_seq_one_letter_code
_entity_poly.pdbx_strand_id
1 'polypeptide(L)'
;MKKSVKFFGWFLLLIGVILLFDIKFSSIRILIFISLGLILIFHEKMEHFELLSLKIKLRNTINEAEEIITKLKAISVPLARCSLTSLIAVGRTSCIGNKEKFFILDETLNGLKSLGCGTNDILKARELFDKLICHDIARPIFSHIRNNLKKKHDELIHKLSAVPSNSPIKNSPEYVKFSEEQKQVWEEIQCLDNLASFTSQKVSRINDVNNFLSSTKYISKGEVSEIKNKLRIDLENLQTYEREGEFYDNDYFIERRE
;
A
#
# COMPACT_ATOMS: atom_id res chain seq x y z
N MET A 1 47.66 -34.91 -15.10
CA MET A 1 47.68 -35.28 -13.67
C MET A 1 46.61 -36.30 -13.24
N LYS A 2 45.33 -36.19 -13.65
CA LYS A 2 44.28 -37.11 -13.12
C LYS A 2 44.45 -38.59 -13.52
N LYS A 3 44.87 -38.87 -14.76
CA LYS A 3 45.15 -40.25 -15.21
C LYS A 3 46.36 -40.89 -14.51
N SER A 4 47.37 -40.09 -14.15
CA SER A 4 48.58 -40.60 -13.48
C SER A 4 48.33 -40.99 -12.03
N VAL A 5 47.46 -40.28 -11.30
CA VAL A 5 47.09 -40.62 -9.91
C VAL A 5 46.27 -41.92 -9.84
N LYS A 6 45.31 -42.12 -10.75
CA LYS A 6 44.56 -43.38 -10.84
C LYS A 6 45.45 -44.56 -11.22
N PHE A 7 46.34 -44.36 -12.20
CA PHE A 7 47.29 -45.38 -12.61
C PHE A 7 48.20 -45.78 -11.42
N PHE A 8 48.65 -44.80 -10.64
CA PHE A 8 49.44 -45.04 -9.44
C PHE A 8 48.65 -45.76 -8.33
N GLY A 9 47.37 -45.44 -8.12
CA GLY A 9 46.51 -46.16 -7.20
C GLY A 9 46.26 -47.63 -7.59
N TRP A 10 46.02 -47.90 -8.88
CA TRP A 10 45.94 -49.27 -9.41
C TRP A 10 47.26 -50.02 -9.29
N PHE A 11 48.37 -49.34 -9.52
CA PHE A 11 49.72 -49.91 -9.37
C PHE A 11 50.02 -50.29 -7.91
N LEU A 12 49.64 -49.46 -6.93
CA LEU A 12 49.77 -49.75 -5.51
C LEU A 12 48.91 -50.94 -5.07
N LEU A 13 47.68 -51.05 -5.60
CA LEU A 13 46.83 -52.23 -5.38
C LEU A 13 47.47 -53.50 -5.95
N LEU A 14 48.02 -53.42 -7.16
CA LEU A 14 48.65 -54.54 -7.83
C LEU A 14 49.91 -55.00 -7.07
N ILE A 15 50.74 -54.06 -6.59
CA ILE A 15 51.86 -54.35 -5.68
C ILE A 15 51.37 -55.00 -4.39
N GLY A 16 50.33 -54.47 -3.75
CA GLY A 16 49.75 -55.05 -2.54
C GLY A 16 49.29 -56.50 -2.75
N VAL A 17 48.69 -56.80 -3.91
CA VAL A 17 48.27 -58.16 -4.27
C VAL A 17 49.45 -59.07 -4.56
N ILE A 18 50.50 -58.60 -5.23
CA ILE A 18 51.73 -59.39 -5.46
C ILE A 18 52.42 -59.70 -4.14
N LEU A 19 52.48 -58.73 -3.22
CA LEU A 19 53.10 -58.90 -1.91
C LEU A 19 52.35 -59.89 -1.00
N LEU A 20 51.07 -60.21 -1.29
CA LEU A 20 50.36 -61.29 -0.59
C LEU A 20 50.94 -62.68 -0.87
N PHE A 21 51.61 -62.87 -2.01
CA PHE A 21 52.22 -64.15 -2.38
C PHE A 21 53.64 -64.34 -1.82
N ASP A 22 54.24 -63.31 -1.22
CA ASP A 22 55.59 -63.37 -0.67
C ASP A 22 55.55 -63.49 0.87
N ILE A 23 55.91 -64.67 1.37
CA ILE A 23 55.77 -65.09 2.79
C ILE A 23 56.61 -64.21 3.74
N LYS A 24 57.56 -63.42 3.22
CA LYS A 24 58.47 -62.56 4.00
C LYS A 24 57.88 -61.19 4.35
N PHE A 25 56.76 -60.79 3.77
CA PHE A 25 56.16 -59.48 4.06
C PHE A 25 55.17 -59.54 5.23
N SER A 26 55.33 -58.63 6.20
CA SER A 26 54.38 -58.47 7.30
C SER A 26 53.00 -58.05 6.77
N SER A 27 51.95 -58.73 7.22
CA SER A 27 50.55 -58.50 6.85
C SER A 27 50.10 -57.04 6.99
N ILE A 28 50.72 -56.29 7.91
CA ILE A 28 50.46 -54.87 8.15
C ILE A 28 50.87 -54.02 6.93
N ARG A 29 52.00 -54.33 6.30
CA ARG A 29 52.51 -53.57 5.15
C ARG A 29 51.64 -53.76 3.92
N ILE A 30 51.18 -54.99 3.70
CA ILE A 30 50.25 -55.33 2.60
C ILE A 30 48.92 -54.57 2.76
N LEU A 31 48.38 -54.53 3.97
CA LEU A 31 47.15 -53.81 4.27
C LEU A 31 47.30 -52.29 4.03
N ILE A 32 48.47 -51.72 4.34
CA ILE A 32 48.78 -50.32 4.04
C ILE A 32 48.79 -50.07 2.52
N PHE A 33 49.45 -50.89 1.71
CA PHE A 33 49.48 -50.68 0.25
C PHE A 33 48.10 -50.80 -0.41
N ILE A 34 47.30 -51.79 0.01
CA ILE A 34 45.95 -52.01 -0.49
C ILE A 34 45.03 -50.85 -0.08
N SER A 35 45.07 -50.43 1.18
CA SER A 35 44.26 -49.31 1.67
C SER A 35 44.64 -47.98 1.03
N LEU A 36 45.94 -47.69 0.86
CA LEU A 36 46.40 -46.47 0.18
C LEU A 36 45.99 -46.45 -1.30
N GLY A 37 46.10 -47.60 -1.99
CA GLY A 37 45.66 -47.74 -3.38
C GLY A 37 44.15 -47.52 -3.54
N LEU A 38 43.34 -48.07 -2.63
CA LEU A 38 41.90 -47.84 -2.57
C LEU A 38 41.56 -46.36 -2.31
N ILE A 39 42.21 -45.73 -1.32
CA ILE A 39 42.00 -44.31 -1.00
C ILE A 39 42.28 -43.44 -2.23
N LEU A 40 43.39 -43.68 -2.95
CA LEU A 40 43.76 -42.91 -4.14
C LEU A 40 42.79 -43.11 -5.32
N ILE A 41 42.25 -44.31 -5.48
CA ILE A 41 41.25 -44.59 -6.54
C ILE A 41 39.89 -43.93 -6.20
N PHE A 42 39.51 -43.91 -4.93
CA PHE A 42 38.23 -43.35 -4.48
C PHE A 42 38.25 -41.85 -4.17
N HIS A 43 39.43 -41.23 -4.06
CA HIS A 43 39.59 -39.80 -3.76
C HIS A 43 38.78 -38.89 -4.70
N GLU A 44 38.80 -39.14 -6.02
CA GLU A 44 38.03 -38.33 -6.98
C GLU A 44 36.51 -38.52 -6.85
N LYS A 45 36.06 -39.72 -6.44
CA LYS A 45 34.64 -39.94 -6.13
C LYS A 45 34.22 -39.20 -4.86
N MET A 46 35.12 -39.09 -3.87
CA MET A 46 34.88 -38.29 -2.67
C MET A 46 34.82 -36.79 -2.99
N GLU A 47 35.76 -36.25 -3.79
CA GLU A 47 35.70 -34.85 -4.24
C GLU A 47 34.40 -34.52 -4.98
N HIS A 48 33.93 -35.42 -5.87
CA HIS A 48 32.65 -35.24 -6.55
C HIS A 48 31.45 -35.33 -5.61
N PHE A 49 31.48 -36.21 -4.62
CA PHE A 49 30.42 -36.34 -3.62
C PHE A 49 30.36 -35.11 -2.70
N GLU A 50 31.51 -34.57 -2.30
CA GLU A 50 31.61 -33.31 -1.55
C GLU A 50 31.07 -32.13 -2.36
N LEU A 51 31.46 -32.00 -3.64
CA LEU A 51 30.92 -30.98 -4.55
C LEU A 51 29.40 -31.11 -4.75
N LEU A 52 28.86 -32.32 -4.86
CA LEU A 52 27.42 -32.55 -4.94
C LEU A 52 26.70 -32.18 -3.63
N SER A 53 27.26 -32.59 -2.49
CA SER A 53 26.73 -32.28 -1.16
C SER A 53 26.72 -30.77 -0.91
N LEU A 54 27.78 -30.07 -1.31
CA LEU A 54 27.89 -28.62 -1.21
C LEU A 54 26.89 -27.91 -2.13
N LYS A 55 26.67 -28.41 -3.35
CA LYS A 55 25.61 -27.91 -4.26
C LYS A 55 24.20 -28.12 -3.71
N ILE A 56 23.93 -29.28 -3.09
CA ILE A 56 22.64 -29.57 -2.47
C ILE A 56 22.41 -28.65 -1.28
N LYS A 57 23.41 -28.48 -0.41
CA LYS A 57 23.36 -27.53 0.70
C LYS A 57 23.12 -26.11 0.21
N LEU A 58 23.85 -25.65 -0.80
CA LEU A 58 23.66 -24.32 -1.39
C LEU A 58 22.23 -24.13 -1.91
N ARG A 59 21.70 -25.13 -2.63
CA ARG A 59 20.34 -25.09 -3.16
C ARG A 59 19.30 -25.05 -2.05
N ASN A 60 19.48 -25.83 -0.99
CA ASN A 60 18.58 -25.81 0.16
C ASN A 60 18.63 -24.46 0.87
N THR A 61 19.82 -23.88 1.08
CA THR A 61 19.97 -22.55 1.68
C THR A 61 19.34 -21.45 0.80
N ILE A 62 19.45 -21.55 -0.52
CA ILE A 62 18.77 -20.63 -1.45
C ILE A 62 17.25 -20.77 -1.32
N ASN A 63 16.73 -22.00 -1.32
CA ASN A 63 15.30 -22.25 -1.17
C ASN A 63 14.77 -21.73 0.18
N GLU A 64 15.50 -21.96 1.28
CA GLU A 64 15.17 -21.42 2.60
C GLU A 64 15.18 -19.89 2.60
N ALA A 65 16.16 -19.27 1.95
CA ALA A 65 16.22 -17.81 1.81
C ALA A 65 15.04 -17.27 0.98
N GLU A 66 14.65 -17.93 -0.11
CA GLU A 66 13.47 -17.59 -0.90
C GLU A 66 12.18 -17.72 -0.08
N GLU A 67 12.05 -18.76 0.74
CA GLU A 67 10.92 -18.94 1.64
C GLU A 67 10.85 -17.83 2.70
N ILE A 68 11.99 -17.47 3.30
CA ILE A 68 12.09 -16.37 4.26
C ILE A 68 11.72 -15.04 3.61
N ILE A 69 12.25 -14.75 2.41
CA ILE A 69 11.91 -13.53 1.65
C ILE A 69 10.41 -13.48 1.37
N THR A 70 9.81 -14.61 0.99
CA THR A 70 8.37 -14.71 0.74
C THR A 70 7.56 -14.42 1.99
N LYS A 71 7.95 -14.97 3.14
CA LYS A 71 7.34 -14.67 4.45
C LYS A 71 7.53 -13.19 4.83
N LEU A 72 8.70 -12.62 4.57
CA LEU A 72 8.97 -11.21 4.84
C LEU A 72 8.03 -10.31 4.03
N LYS A 73 7.91 -10.55 2.71
CA LYS A 73 6.98 -9.84 1.82
C LYS A 73 5.54 -9.89 2.34
N ALA A 74 5.09 -11.08 2.79
CA ALA A 74 3.75 -11.28 3.31
C ALA A 74 3.46 -10.47 4.59
N ILE A 75 4.47 -10.17 5.40
CA ILE A 75 4.36 -9.38 6.63
C ILE A 75 4.56 -7.88 6.36
N SER A 76 5.48 -7.53 5.46
CA SER A 76 5.85 -6.13 5.18
C SER A 76 4.69 -5.32 4.60
N VAL A 77 3.83 -5.92 3.77
CA VAL A 77 2.71 -5.21 3.15
C VAL A 77 1.64 -4.79 4.18
N PRO A 78 1.12 -5.71 5.03
CA PRO A 78 0.25 -5.33 6.14
C PRO A 78 0.89 -4.31 7.09
N LEU A 79 2.17 -4.47 7.41
CA LEU A 79 2.88 -3.54 8.30
C LEU A 79 2.96 -2.14 7.70
N ALA A 80 3.35 -2.03 6.43
CA ALA A 80 3.37 -0.76 5.71
C ALA A 80 1.97 -0.11 5.69
N ARG A 81 0.92 -0.89 5.41
CA ARG A 81 -0.47 -0.41 5.46
C ARG A 81 -0.82 0.17 6.83
N CYS A 82 -0.49 -0.53 7.91
CA CYS A 82 -0.73 -0.07 9.28
C CYS A 82 0.07 1.20 9.60
N SER A 83 1.35 1.25 9.23
CA SER A 83 2.22 2.39 9.47
C SER A 83 1.76 3.64 8.71
N LEU A 84 1.43 3.51 7.43
CA LEU A 84 0.93 4.62 6.62
C LEU A 84 -0.44 5.11 7.11
N THR A 85 -1.33 4.19 7.50
CA THR A 85 -2.62 4.57 8.09
C THR A 85 -2.43 5.31 9.42
N SER A 86 -1.49 4.86 10.25
CA SER A 86 -1.15 5.52 11.51
C SER A 86 -0.53 6.89 11.28
N LEU A 87 0.36 7.01 10.29
CA LEU A 87 1.01 8.26 9.92
C LEU A 87 0.00 9.36 9.59
N ILE A 88 -1.05 9.04 8.85
CA ILE A 88 -2.07 10.03 8.51
C ILE A 88 -3.01 10.33 9.68
N ALA A 89 -3.38 9.32 10.47
CA ALA A 89 -4.24 9.51 11.64
C ALA A 89 -3.54 10.36 12.72
N VAL A 90 -2.29 10.01 13.06
CA VAL A 90 -1.44 10.78 13.97
C VAL A 90 -1.11 12.14 13.37
N GLY A 91 -0.86 12.21 12.07
CA GLY A 91 -0.58 13.44 11.35
C GLY A 91 -1.70 14.48 11.36
N ARG A 92 -2.93 14.12 11.74
CA ARG A 92 -4.04 15.07 11.95
C ARG A 92 -4.01 15.71 13.34
N THR A 93 -3.36 15.07 14.31
CA THR A 93 -3.28 15.52 15.70
C THR A 93 -1.86 15.91 16.11
N SER A 94 -0.86 15.65 15.28
CA SER A 94 0.56 15.89 15.54
C SER A 94 1.14 17.03 14.68
N CYS A 95 2.36 17.44 15.02
CA CYS A 95 3.09 18.50 14.32
C CYS A 95 3.71 18.06 12.99
N ILE A 96 3.55 16.80 12.56
CA ILE A 96 4.18 16.24 11.35
C ILE A 96 3.64 16.95 10.11
N GLY A 97 4.54 17.57 9.35
CA GLY A 97 4.22 18.29 8.12
C GLY A 97 3.77 17.35 7.01
N ASN A 98 2.93 17.80 6.09
CA ASN A 98 2.48 16.94 4.99
C ASN A 98 3.63 16.54 4.06
N LYS A 99 4.63 17.42 3.82
CA LYS A 99 5.87 17.05 3.11
C LYS A 99 6.56 15.84 3.75
N GLU A 100 6.64 15.80 5.07
CA GLU A 100 7.22 14.69 5.82
C GLU A 100 6.38 13.42 5.72
N LYS A 101 5.04 13.53 5.69
CA LYS A 101 4.16 12.37 5.48
C LYS A 101 4.38 11.74 4.11
N PHE A 102 4.48 12.55 3.05
CA PHE A 102 4.72 12.06 1.70
C PHE A 102 6.14 11.50 1.53
N PHE A 103 7.13 12.11 2.19
CA PHE A 103 8.46 11.53 2.26
C PHE A 103 8.46 10.13 2.90
N ILE A 104 7.78 9.96 4.04
CA ILE A 104 7.66 8.65 4.71
C ILE A 104 6.87 7.65 3.85
N LEU A 105 5.84 8.12 3.13
CA LEU A 105 5.13 7.29 2.15
C LEU A 105 6.11 6.75 1.11
N ASP A 106 6.84 7.63 0.43
CA ASP A 106 7.76 7.24 -0.64
C ASP A 106 8.86 6.31 -0.14
N GLU A 107 9.47 6.59 1.01
CA GLU A 107 10.45 5.70 1.64
C GLU A 107 9.86 4.32 1.95
N THR A 108 8.63 4.27 2.46
CA THR A 108 7.94 3.00 2.74
C THR A 108 7.67 2.22 1.46
N LEU A 109 7.19 2.89 0.40
CA LEU A 109 6.90 2.24 -0.88
C LEU A 109 8.18 1.79 -1.60
N ASN A 110 9.26 2.56 -1.52
CA ASN A 110 10.57 2.19 -2.06
C ASN A 110 11.17 1.01 -1.28
N GLY A 111 10.99 0.96 0.04
CA GLY A 111 11.32 -0.20 0.87
C GLY A 111 10.59 -1.46 0.41
N LEU A 112 9.28 -1.40 0.18
CA LEU A 112 8.50 -2.52 -0.36
C LEU A 112 8.98 -2.96 -1.76
N LYS A 113 9.32 -2.01 -2.65
CA LYS A 113 9.91 -2.32 -3.96
C LYS A 113 11.25 -3.05 -3.82
N SER A 114 12.12 -2.60 -2.92
CA SER A 114 13.44 -3.22 -2.68
C SER A 114 13.33 -4.64 -2.14
N LEU A 115 12.27 -4.95 -1.39
CA LEU A 115 11.96 -6.31 -0.95
C LEU A 115 11.43 -7.20 -2.08
N GLY A 116 11.13 -6.64 -3.26
CA GLY A 116 10.59 -7.34 -4.42
C GLY A 116 9.07 -7.53 -4.36
N CYS A 117 8.34 -6.67 -3.66
CA CYS A 117 6.88 -6.62 -3.71
C CYS A 117 6.40 -6.08 -5.06
N GLY A 118 5.34 -6.67 -5.61
CA GLY A 118 4.78 -6.24 -6.89
C GLY A 118 3.92 -4.98 -6.77
N THR A 119 3.54 -4.39 -7.92
CA THR A 119 2.70 -3.18 -7.97
C THR A 119 1.38 -3.35 -7.21
N ASN A 120 0.75 -4.52 -7.28
CA ASN A 120 -0.51 -4.79 -6.57
C ASN A 120 -0.35 -4.74 -5.04
N ASP A 121 0.79 -5.17 -4.52
CA ASP A 121 1.07 -5.15 -3.08
C ASP A 121 1.34 -3.73 -2.58
N ILE A 122 2.05 -2.95 -3.40
CA ILE A 122 2.29 -1.52 -3.16
C ILE A 122 0.96 -0.76 -3.13
N LEU A 123 0.06 -1.01 -4.10
CA LEU A 123 -1.27 -0.40 -4.13
C LEU A 123 -2.10 -0.77 -2.89
N LYS A 124 -2.07 -2.04 -2.46
CA LYS A 124 -2.75 -2.50 -1.23
C LYS A 124 -2.20 -1.85 0.03
N ALA A 125 -0.90 -1.55 0.07
CA ALA A 125 -0.26 -0.88 1.20
C ALA A 125 -0.71 0.58 1.32
N ARG A 126 -0.81 1.30 0.19
CA ARG A 126 -1.20 2.73 0.18
C ARG A 126 -2.72 2.99 0.12
N GLU A 127 -3.54 1.98 -0.18
CA GLU A 127 -4.99 2.13 -0.36
C GLU A 127 -5.70 2.97 0.72
N LEU A 128 -5.44 2.68 2.00
CA LEU A 128 -6.07 3.42 3.10
C LEU A 128 -5.50 4.83 3.26
N PHE A 129 -4.20 5.00 3.03
CA PHE A 129 -3.56 6.30 3.05
C PHE A 129 -4.18 7.23 2.00
N ASP A 130 -4.31 6.74 0.75
CA ASP A 130 -4.90 7.52 -0.34
C ASP A 130 -6.36 7.88 -0.07
N LYS A 131 -7.16 6.93 0.45
CA LYS A 131 -8.55 7.20 0.85
C LYS A 131 -8.66 8.30 1.90
N LEU A 132 -7.73 8.32 2.86
CA LEU A 132 -7.69 9.32 3.93
C LEU A 132 -7.23 10.69 3.41
N ILE A 133 -6.24 10.73 2.51
CA ILE A 133 -5.82 11.96 1.84
C ILE A 133 -6.95 12.54 1.00
N CYS A 134 -7.60 11.74 0.13
CA CYS A 134 -8.73 12.23 -0.67
C CYS A 134 -9.86 12.78 0.21
N HIS A 135 -10.13 12.14 1.35
CA HIS A 135 -11.10 12.65 2.31
C HIS A 135 -10.67 14.01 2.90
N ASP A 136 -9.40 14.15 3.28
CA ASP A 136 -8.88 15.41 3.83
C ASP A 136 -8.91 16.56 2.81
N ILE A 137 -8.63 16.28 1.53
CA ILE A 137 -8.75 17.26 0.43
C ILE A 137 -10.21 17.62 0.19
N ALA A 138 -11.12 16.64 0.21
CA ALA A 138 -12.54 16.87 -0.09
C ALA A 138 -13.32 17.54 1.05
N ARG A 139 -12.87 17.39 2.30
CA ARG A 139 -13.52 17.95 3.50
C ARG A 139 -13.82 19.46 3.41
N PRO A 140 -12.87 20.35 3.04
CA PRO A 140 -13.15 21.78 2.87
C PRO A 140 -14.20 22.05 1.78
N ILE A 141 -14.19 21.27 0.69
CA ILE A 141 -15.19 21.39 -0.38
C ILE A 141 -16.58 21.07 0.15
N PHE A 142 -16.76 19.92 0.81
CA PHE A 142 -18.03 19.52 1.41
C PHE A 142 -18.49 20.53 2.47
N SER A 143 -17.58 21.01 3.31
CA SER A 143 -17.89 22.02 4.33
C SER A 143 -18.41 23.31 3.72
N HIS A 144 -17.81 23.78 2.62
CA HIS A 144 -18.22 25.00 1.95
C HIS A 144 -19.62 24.87 1.33
N ILE A 145 -19.88 23.77 0.61
CA ILE A 145 -21.20 23.48 0.01
C ILE A 145 -22.25 23.40 1.12
N ARG A 146 -21.96 22.69 2.22
CA ARG A 146 -22.83 22.54 3.38
C ARG A 146 -23.19 23.89 4.00
N ASN A 147 -22.21 24.78 4.14
CA ASN A 147 -22.45 26.11 4.71
C ASN A 147 -23.39 26.95 3.83
N ASN A 148 -23.30 26.85 2.49
CA ASN A 148 -24.22 27.54 1.59
C ASN A 148 -25.65 26.98 1.69
N LEU A 149 -25.80 25.65 1.70
CA LEU A 149 -27.11 25.01 1.89
C LEU A 149 -27.70 25.35 3.27
N LYS A 150 -26.88 25.40 4.31
CA LYS A 150 -27.32 25.79 5.65
C LYS A 150 -27.81 27.24 5.71
N LYS A 151 -27.08 28.18 5.09
CA LYS A 151 -27.57 29.57 4.95
C LYS A 151 -28.94 29.62 4.29
N LYS A 152 -29.13 28.83 3.22
CA LYS A 152 -30.42 28.74 2.53
C LYS A 152 -31.54 28.17 3.39
N HIS A 153 -31.22 27.13 4.16
CA HIS A 153 -32.14 26.54 5.12
C HIS A 153 -32.53 27.55 6.22
N ASP A 154 -31.57 28.30 6.75
CA ASP A 154 -31.81 29.31 7.78
C ASP A 154 -32.63 30.49 7.23
N GLU A 155 -32.41 30.91 5.98
CA GLU A 155 -33.27 31.89 5.27
C GLU A 155 -34.73 31.40 5.18
N LEU A 156 -34.95 30.13 4.88
CA LEU A 156 -36.29 29.54 4.78
C LEU A 156 -36.97 29.44 6.15
N ILE A 157 -36.24 29.11 7.21
CA ILE A 157 -36.75 29.15 8.59
C ILE A 157 -37.18 30.57 8.95
N HIS A 158 -36.36 31.58 8.64
CA HIS A 158 -36.72 32.98 8.90
C HIS A 158 -38.00 33.37 8.15
N LYS A 159 -38.13 33.01 6.87
CA LYS A 159 -39.36 33.25 6.10
C LYS A 159 -40.58 32.54 6.69
N LEU A 160 -40.43 31.29 7.14
CA LEU A 160 -41.50 30.55 7.82
C LEU A 160 -41.92 31.21 9.13
N SER A 161 -40.96 31.71 9.92
CA SER A 161 -41.24 32.38 11.20
C SER A 161 -41.93 33.75 11.04
N ALA A 162 -41.76 34.38 9.88
CA ALA A 162 -42.40 35.67 9.55
C ALA A 162 -43.86 35.52 9.08
N VAL A 163 -44.34 34.29 8.82
CA VAL A 163 -45.74 34.03 8.47
C VAL A 163 -46.62 34.23 9.71
N PRO A 164 -47.64 35.12 9.69
CA PRO A 164 -48.41 35.47 10.90
C PRO A 164 -49.14 34.28 11.54
N SER A 165 -48.89 34.05 12.84
CA SER A 165 -49.47 32.97 13.66
C SER A 165 -51.00 33.01 13.84
N ASN A 166 -51.66 34.13 13.50
CA ASN A 166 -53.12 34.30 13.67
C ASN A 166 -53.95 33.88 12.45
N SER A 167 -53.30 33.35 11.42
CA SER A 167 -53.99 32.76 10.26
C SER A 167 -54.42 31.34 10.64
N PRO A 168 -55.67 30.91 10.38
CA PRO A 168 -55.94 29.50 10.46
C PRO A 168 -55.04 28.79 9.43
N ILE A 169 -54.11 28.03 9.99
CA ILE A 169 -53.48 26.84 9.43
C ILE A 169 -52.13 27.07 8.73
N LYS A 170 -51.24 26.13 9.05
CA LYS A 170 -50.12 25.58 8.27
C LYS A 170 -50.47 25.20 6.80
N ASN A 171 -51.54 25.75 6.22
CA ASN A 171 -52.07 25.49 4.88
C ASN A 171 -52.06 26.74 3.98
N SER A 172 -51.44 27.86 4.39
CA SER A 172 -51.23 28.95 3.43
C SER A 172 -50.31 28.45 2.31
N PRO A 173 -50.61 28.74 1.03
CA PRO A 173 -49.78 28.27 -0.09
C PRO A 173 -48.31 28.63 0.05
N GLU A 174 -48.02 29.79 0.65
CA GLU A 174 -46.66 30.26 0.93
C GLU A 174 -45.99 29.46 2.05
N TYR A 175 -46.70 29.15 3.14
CA TYR A 175 -46.16 28.32 4.22
C TYR A 175 -45.88 26.90 3.73
N VAL A 176 -46.80 26.29 2.99
CA VAL A 176 -46.63 24.95 2.40
C VAL A 176 -45.43 24.94 1.45
N LYS A 177 -45.29 25.97 0.60
CA LYS A 177 -44.15 26.11 -0.29
C LYS A 177 -42.83 26.22 0.45
N PHE A 178 -42.71 27.13 1.43
CA PHE A 178 -41.46 27.30 2.19
C PHE A 178 -41.13 26.09 3.06
N SER A 179 -42.12 25.40 3.62
CA SER A 179 -41.92 24.19 4.42
C SER A 179 -41.43 23.03 3.55
N GLU A 180 -41.95 22.88 2.33
CA GLU A 180 -41.51 21.86 1.40
C GLU A 180 -40.10 22.16 0.87
N GLU A 181 -39.82 23.43 0.50
CA GLU A 181 -38.47 23.87 0.13
C GLU A 181 -37.46 23.64 1.27
N GLN A 182 -37.84 23.94 2.52
CA GLN A 182 -36.98 23.71 3.69
C GLN A 182 -36.64 22.22 3.84
N LYS A 183 -37.66 21.35 3.73
CA LYS A 183 -37.48 19.90 3.83
C LYS A 183 -36.54 19.39 2.74
N GLN A 184 -36.70 19.84 1.50
CA GLN A 184 -35.86 19.43 0.38
C GLN A 184 -34.41 19.93 0.53
N VAL A 185 -34.19 21.16 1.01
CA VAL A 185 -32.85 21.65 1.34
C VAL A 185 -32.22 20.80 2.45
N TRP A 186 -32.99 20.42 3.47
CA TRP A 186 -32.51 19.54 4.53
C TRP A 186 -32.14 18.15 3.99
N GLU A 187 -32.92 17.57 3.09
CA GLU A 187 -32.61 16.32 2.40
C GLU A 187 -31.32 16.42 1.57
N GLU A 188 -31.09 17.54 0.88
CA GLU A 188 -29.82 17.79 0.17
C GLU A 188 -28.63 17.89 1.14
N ILE A 189 -28.79 18.54 2.30
CA ILE A 189 -27.75 18.57 3.35
C ILE A 189 -27.45 17.16 3.85
N GLN A 190 -28.46 16.34 4.11
CA GLN A 190 -28.26 14.94 4.53
C GLN A 190 -27.59 14.11 3.44
N CYS A 191 -27.96 14.32 2.18
CA CYS A 191 -27.30 13.69 1.03
C CYS A 191 -25.81 14.07 0.98
N LEU A 192 -25.50 15.36 1.15
CA LEU A 192 -24.13 15.86 1.19
C LEU A 192 -23.34 15.29 2.37
N ASP A 193 -23.93 15.24 3.57
CA ASP A 193 -23.29 14.69 4.77
C ASP A 193 -23.01 13.18 4.59
N ASN A 194 -23.91 12.45 3.94
CA ASN A 194 -23.70 11.04 3.56
C ASN A 194 -22.56 10.89 2.54
N LEU A 195 -22.48 11.75 1.53
CA LEU A 195 -21.37 11.77 0.57
C LEU A 195 -20.05 12.12 1.25
N ALA A 196 -20.05 13.11 2.15
CA ALA A 196 -18.89 13.55 2.89
C ALA A 196 -18.40 12.51 3.92
N SER A 197 -19.27 11.58 4.34
CA SER A 197 -18.91 10.52 5.28
C SER A 197 -17.72 9.70 4.78
N PHE A 198 -16.84 9.31 5.71
CA PHE A 198 -15.72 8.43 5.40
C PHE A 198 -16.20 7.03 4.98
N THR A 199 -17.35 6.61 5.50
CA THR A 199 -18.01 5.33 5.22
C THR A 199 -18.47 5.15 3.78
N SER A 200 -18.58 6.22 2.98
CA SER A 200 -19.03 6.10 1.58
C SER A 200 -18.02 5.39 0.65
N GLN A 201 -16.80 5.08 1.11
CA GLN A 201 -15.78 4.17 0.53
C GLN A 201 -15.45 4.28 -0.98
N LYS A 202 -16.01 5.25 -1.72
CA LYS A 202 -15.77 5.38 -3.16
C LYS A 202 -14.40 5.95 -3.45
N VAL A 203 -13.79 5.40 -4.51
CA VAL A 203 -12.47 5.76 -5.04
C VAL A 203 -12.48 7.16 -5.67
N SER A 204 -13.64 7.67 -6.11
CA SER A 204 -13.72 8.98 -6.76
C SER A 204 -14.67 9.96 -6.08
N ARG A 205 -14.13 10.75 -5.16
CA ARG A 205 -14.77 11.87 -4.47
C ARG A 205 -15.01 13.05 -5.40
N ILE A 206 -14.16 13.28 -6.41
CA ILE A 206 -14.38 14.37 -7.37
C ILE A 206 -15.68 14.20 -8.14
N ASN A 207 -16.00 12.95 -8.52
CA ASN A 207 -17.26 12.64 -9.19
C ASN A 207 -18.46 12.85 -8.26
N ASP A 208 -18.35 12.47 -6.99
CA ASP A 208 -19.41 12.72 -6.01
C ASP A 208 -19.67 14.24 -5.85
N VAL A 209 -18.61 15.05 -5.78
CA VAL A 209 -18.72 16.52 -5.73
C VAL A 209 -19.37 17.07 -7.00
N ASN A 210 -18.88 16.67 -8.18
CA ASN A 210 -19.40 17.16 -9.46
C ASN A 210 -20.85 16.75 -9.69
N ASN A 211 -21.21 15.52 -9.35
CA ASN A 211 -22.58 15.01 -9.44
C ASN A 211 -23.49 15.81 -8.51
N PHE A 212 -23.09 16.02 -7.26
CA PHE A 212 -23.87 16.81 -6.31
C PHE A 212 -24.09 18.24 -6.80
N LEU A 213 -23.03 18.92 -7.25
CA LEU A 213 -23.11 20.28 -7.78
C LEU A 213 -23.94 20.39 -9.08
N SER A 214 -24.07 19.29 -9.83
CA SER A 214 -24.89 19.23 -11.04
C SER A 214 -26.35 18.90 -10.76
N SER A 215 -26.63 18.19 -9.65
CA SER A 215 -27.98 17.74 -9.28
C SER A 215 -28.69 18.63 -8.26
N THR A 216 -27.95 19.47 -7.52
CA THR A 216 -28.53 20.37 -6.52
C THR A 216 -29.52 21.34 -7.16
N LYS A 217 -30.68 21.50 -6.54
CA LYS A 217 -31.73 22.42 -6.99
C LYS A 217 -31.62 23.80 -6.34
N TYR A 218 -30.90 23.88 -5.22
CA TYR A 218 -30.89 25.05 -4.34
C TYR A 218 -29.60 25.87 -4.37
N ILE A 219 -28.60 25.38 -5.08
CA ILE A 219 -27.41 26.16 -5.45
C ILE A 219 -27.56 26.55 -6.92
N SER A 220 -27.68 27.84 -7.19
CA SER A 220 -27.81 28.35 -8.55
C SER A 220 -26.54 28.09 -9.38
N LYS A 221 -26.65 28.07 -10.71
CA LYS A 221 -25.49 27.89 -11.59
C LYS A 221 -24.39 28.96 -11.38
N GLY A 222 -24.80 30.17 -11.01
CA GLY A 222 -23.87 31.25 -10.65
C GLY A 222 -23.09 30.92 -9.38
N GLU A 223 -23.79 30.50 -8.33
CA GLU A 223 -23.17 30.08 -7.06
C GLU A 223 -22.29 28.83 -7.24
N VAL A 224 -22.70 27.86 -8.07
CA VAL A 224 -21.84 26.71 -8.41
C VAL A 224 -20.54 27.15 -9.07
N SER A 225 -20.59 28.13 -9.97
CA SER A 225 -19.40 28.67 -10.64
C SER A 225 -18.50 29.42 -9.66
N GLU A 226 -19.09 30.18 -8.73
CA GLU A 226 -18.35 30.85 -7.65
C GLU A 226 -17.67 29.85 -6.72
N ILE A 227 -18.39 28.80 -6.29
CA ILE A 227 -17.86 27.70 -5.47
C ILE A 227 -16.69 27.03 -6.19
N LYS A 228 -16.84 26.71 -7.47
CA LYS A 228 -15.78 26.09 -8.28
C LYS A 228 -14.55 26.99 -8.41
N ASN A 229 -14.74 28.29 -8.63
CA ASN A 229 -13.62 29.24 -8.71
C ASN A 229 -12.92 29.39 -7.36
N LYS A 230 -13.68 29.51 -6.26
CA LYS A 230 -13.14 29.66 -4.91
C LYS A 230 -12.37 28.42 -4.44
N LEU A 231 -12.83 27.23 -4.85
CA LEU A 231 -12.24 25.94 -4.47
C LEU A 231 -11.44 25.31 -5.62
N ARG A 232 -11.02 26.10 -6.61
CA ARG A 232 -10.37 25.60 -7.82
C ARG A 232 -9.16 24.72 -7.50
N ILE A 233 -8.30 25.19 -6.60
CA ILE A 233 -7.09 24.49 -6.18
C ILE A 233 -7.44 23.14 -5.51
N ASP A 234 -8.49 23.09 -4.68
CA ASP A 234 -8.90 21.87 -3.96
C ASP A 234 -9.46 20.84 -4.92
N LEU A 235 -10.26 21.30 -5.89
CA LEU A 235 -10.85 20.45 -6.93
C LEU A 235 -9.78 19.89 -7.86
N GLU A 236 -8.82 20.72 -8.28
CA GLU A 236 -7.68 20.32 -9.11
C GLU A 236 -6.77 19.32 -8.36
N ASN A 237 -6.49 19.56 -7.07
CA ASN A 237 -5.72 18.64 -6.25
C ASN A 237 -6.45 17.32 -6.02
N LEU A 238 -7.76 17.34 -5.74
CA LEU A 238 -8.54 16.12 -5.58
C LEU A 238 -8.55 15.29 -6.87
N GLN A 239 -8.76 15.95 -8.02
CA GLN A 239 -8.79 15.29 -9.33
C GLN A 239 -7.41 14.74 -9.74
N THR A 240 -6.34 15.48 -9.46
CA THR A 240 -4.97 15.07 -9.79
C THR A 240 -4.54 13.92 -8.88
N TYR A 241 -4.81 14.01 -7.58
CA TYR A 241 -4.46 12.97 -6.63
C TYR A 241 -5.21 11.65 -6.91
N GLU A 242 -6.50 11.71 -7.24
CA GLU A 242 -7.26 10.50 -7.60
C GLU A 242 -6.73 9.81 -8.87
N ARG A 243 -6.15 10.56 -9.80
CA ARG A 243 -5.68 10.07 -11.09
C ARG A 243 -4.22 9.62 -11.07
N GLU A 244 -3.37 10.39 -10.40
CA GLU A 244 -1.91 10.30 -10.49
C GLU A 244 -1.29 9.89 -9.14
N GLY A 245 -2.03 10.03 -8.03
CA GLY A 245 -1.51 9.80 -6.68
C GLY A 245 -0.58 10.91 -6.19
N GLU A 246 -0.57 12.05 -6.88
CA GLU A 246 0.25 13.23 -6.66
C GLU A 246 -0.62 14.51 -6.60
N PHE A 247 -0.08 15.59 -6.04
CA PHE A 247 -0.79 16.87 -5.97
C PHE A 247 -0.55 17.71 -7.22
N TYR A 248 -1.55 18.48 -7.60
CA TYR A 248 -1.39 19.55 -8.57
C TYR A 248 -0.54 20.69 -8.00
N ASP A 249 -0.75 21.02 -6.74
CA ASP A 249 0.02 22.01 -5.99
C ASP A 249 0.84 21.33 -4.88
N ASN A 250 2.16 21.34 -5.03
CA ASN A 250 3.10 20.72 -4.11
C ASN A 250 3.11 21.36 -2.71
N ASP A 251 2.62 22.59 -2.58
CA ASP A 251 2.56 23.33 -1.32
C ASP A 251 1.14 23.41 -0.73
N TYR A 252 0.15 22.75 -1.36
CA TYR A 252 -1.28 22.75 -1.00
C TYR A 252 -1.58 22.66 0.50
N PHE A 253 -0.75 21.89 1.20
CA PHE A 253 -0.93 21.51 2.58
C PHE A 253 -0.07 22.30 3.58
N ILE A 254 0.86 23.11 3.10
CA ILE A 254 1.67 24.02 3.93
C ILE A 254 0.88 25.29 4.23
N GLU A 255 0.14 25.79 3.24
CA GLU A 255 -0.60 27.04 3.33
C GLU A 255 -1.91 26.94 4.15
N ARG A 256 -2.35 25.72 4.50
CA ARG A 256 -3.64 25.47 5.19
C ARG A 256 -3.55 25.20 6.69
N ARG A 257 -2.41 25.50 7.33
CA ARG A 257 -2.22 25.33 8.78
C ARG A 257 -2.74 26.49 9.65
N GLU A 258 -3.60 27.34 9.09
CA GLU A 258 -4.21 28.49 9.78
C GLU A 258 -5.71 28.26 10.07
#